data_AF-J9AKB4-F1
#
_entry.id   AF-J9AKB4-F1
#
_cell.length_a   1.000
_cell.length_b   1.000
_cell.length_c   1.000
_cell.angle_alpha   90.00
_cell.angle_beta   90.00
_cell.angle_gamma   90.00
#
_symmetry.space_group_name_H-M   'P 1'
#
loop_
_entity.id
_entity.type
_entity.pdbx_description
1 polymer ?
#
loop_
_entity_poly.entity_id
_entity_poly.type
_entity_poly.pdbx_seq_one_letter_code
_entity_poly.pdbx_strand_id
1 'polypeptide(L)'
;VLITANDEKLRDPEGYEAITQLHHQMDDDQSGSIDRFESTDFLKEDMQLGGLDRAKREHAFHHNHDELITVDDLWEAWFACEERSWTTTDMVNWLENTVRLPQYASVFIGMEIDGRALPRMAVANSTYLLSDLGIKNSVHKQKLRLKALDVVLFGFSDGNASRLKDIALSVLVIVLVTVLFVLKMQRTRSHMQMEQLAAKLSQLKSMQSNFEDIQQKSALFPA
;
A
#
# COMPACT_ATOMS: atom_id res chain seq x y z
N VAL A 1 16.81 -24.37 -17.54
CA VAL A 1 16.75 -25.25 -16.35
C VAL A 1 15.95 -24.49 -15.30
N LEU A 2 14.87 -25.07 -14.78
CA LEU A 2 14.18 -24.50 -13.62
C LEU A 2 15.14 -24.60 -12.44
N ILE A 3 15.68 -23.46 -12.01
CA ILE A 3 16.55 -23.39 -10.84
C ILE A 3 15.63 -23.48 -9.62
N THR A 4 15.83 -24.47 -8.77
CA THR A 4 15.08 -24.57 -7.51
C THR A 4 15.71 -23.69 -6.44
N ALA A 5 14.97 -23.37 -5.37
CA ALA A 5 15.50 -22.62 -4.25
C ALA A 5 16.74 -23.29 -3.63
N ASN A 6 16.74 -24.63 -3.55
CA ASN A 6 17.87 -25.41 -3.05
C ASN A 6 19.09 -25.38 -3.98
N ASP A 7 18.87 -25.41 -5.30
CA ASP A 7 19.98 -25.25 -6.26
C ASP A 7 20.62 -23.88 -6.13
N GLU A 8 19.83 -22.84 -5.86
CA GLU A 8 20.36 -21.50 -5.71
C GLU A 8 21.14 -21.30 -4.41
N LYS A 9 20.78 -21.99 -3.31
CA LYS A 9 21.60 -21.97 -2.08
C LYS A 9 23.08 -22.33 -2.38
N LEU A 10 23.30 -23.23 -3.33
CA LEU A 10 24.63 -23.64 -3.76
C LEU A 10 25.28 -22.66 -4.75
N ARG A 11 24.50 -21.90 -5.51
CA ARG A 11 24.99 -20.94 -6.51
C ARG A 11 25.28 -19.57 -5.92
N ASP A 12 24.55 -19.19 -4.87
CA ASP A 12 24.72 -17.94 -4.13
C ASP A 12 24.85 -18.24 -2.62
N PRO A 13 26.00 -18.83 -2.20
CA PRO A 13 26.23 -19.14 -0.80
C PRO A 13 26.30 -17.88 0.06
N GLU A 14 26.78 -16.76 -0.49
CA GLU A 14 26.90 -15.49 0.23
C GLU A 14 25.52 -14.86 0.50
N GLY A 15 24.58 -14.96 -0.46
CA GLY A 15 23.20 -14.53 -0.26
C GLY A 15 22.46 -15.39 0.77
N TYR A 16 22.64 -16.72 0.72
CA TYR A 16 22.02 -17.62 1.70
C TYR A 16 22.59 -17.44 3.11
N GLU A 17 23.91 -17.26 3.23
CA GLU A 17 24.55 -16.95 4.50
C GLU A 17 24.04 -15.62 5.07
N ALA A 18 23.88 -14.60 4.23
CA ALA A 18 23.30 -13.34 4.66
C ALA A 18 21.87 -13.51 5.20
N ILE A 19 21.02 -14.29 4.55
CA ILE A 19 19.66 -14.59 5.03
C ILE A 19 19.69 -15.38 6.33
N THR A 20 20.58 -16.35 6.46
CA THR A 20 20.77 -17.10 7.72
C THR A 20 21.19 -16.16 8.86
N GLN A 21 22.08 -15.20 8.59
CA GLN A 21 22.49 -14.20 9.57
C GLN A 21 21.37 -13.22 9.93
N LEU A 22 20.48 -12.90 8.98
CA LEU A 22 19.29 -12.08 9.25
C LEU A 22 18.29 -12.84 10.12
N HIS A 23 18.04 -14.13 9.80
CA HIS A 23 17.18 -14.98 10.60
C HIS A 23 17.70 -15.09 12.04
N HIS A 24 18.99 -15.36 12.22
CA HIS A 24 19.62 -15.43 13.54
C HIS A 24 19.64 -14.09 14.30
N GLN A 25 19.50 -12.95 13.62
CA GLN A 25 19.34 -11.65 14.26
C GLN A 25 17.90 -11.42 14.78
N MET A 26 16.94 -12.19 14.28
CA MET A 26 15.52 -12.10 14.65
C MET A 26 15.09 -13.21 15.61
N ASP A 27 15.74 -14.38 15.53
CA ASP A 27 15.54 -15.54 16.41
C ASP A 27 16.36 -15.36 17.71
N ASP A 28 15.76 -14.67 18.68
CA ASP A 28 16.39 -14.26 19.93
C ASP A 28 16.62 -15.45 20.88
N ASP A 29 15.70 -16.42 20.87
CA ASP A 29 15.78 -17.61 21.71
C ASP A 29 16.58 -18.76 21.08
N GLN A 30 17.00 -18.59 19.82
CA GLN A 30 17.76 -19.56 19.02
C GLN A 30 17.04 -20.90 18.88
N SER A 31 15.71 -20.88 18.86
CA SER A 31 14.86 -22.06 18.66
C SER A 31 14.95 -22.61 17.24
N GLY A 32 15.48 -21.82 16.28
CA GLY A 32 15.57 -22.16 14.87
C GLY A 32 14.35 -21.71 14.07
N SER A 33 13.47 -20.90 14.66
CA SER A 33 12.27 -20.38 14.02
C SER A 33 11.87 -19.05 14.65
N ILE A 34 11.49 -18.08 13.82
CA ILE A 34 11.05 -16.77 14.31
C ILE A 34 9.56 -16.80 14.59
N ASP A 35 9.18 -16.52 15.83
CA ASP A 35 7.77 -16.41 16.22
C ASP A 35 7.20 -14.99 16.03
N ARG A 36 5.89 -14.81 16.29
CA ARG A 36 5.22 -13.50 16.18
C ARG A 36 5.71 -12.47 17.19
N PHE A 37 6.10 -12.91 18.38
CA PHE A 37 6.58 -12.02 19.42
C PHE A 37 7.95 -11.47 19.03
N GLU A 38 8.87 -12.34 18.61
CA GLU A 38 10.20 -11.99 18.13
C GLU A 38 10.15 -11.09 16.89
N SER A 39 9.34 -11.45 15.89
CA SER A 39 9.18 -10.61 14.70
C SER A 39 8.56 -9.25 15.04
N THR A 40 7.60 -9.19 15.97
CA THR A 40 7.00 -7.92 16.42
C THR A 40 7.99 -7.04 17.17
N ASP A 41 8.86 -7.63 18.00
CA ASP A 41 9.84 -6.88 18.76
C ASP A 41 10.95 -6.38 17.84
N PHE A 42 11.48 -7.22 16.94
CA PHE A 42 12.44 -6.81 15.92
C PHE A 42 11.93 -5.65 15.05
N LEU A 43 10.66 -5.71 14.61
CA LEU A 43 10.05 -4.63 13.84
C LEU A 43 9.98 -3.31 14.62
N LYS A 44 9.83 -3.39 15.95
CA LYS A 44 9.74 -2.22 16.83
C LYS A 44 11.13 -1.67 17.17
N GLU A 45 12.08 -2.51 17.53
CA GLU A 45 13.36 -2.11 18.11
C GLU A 45 14.41 -1.84 17.02
N ASP A 46 14.59 -2.78 16.09
CA ASP A 46 15.60 -2.70 15.04
C ASP A 46 15.15 -1.89 13.83
N MET A 47 13.92 -2.10 13.38
CA MET A 47 13.36 -1.41 12.22
C MET A 47 12.72 -0.06 12.57
N GLN A 48 12.53 0.23 13.88
CA GLN A 48 11.94 1.47 14.39
C GLN A 48 10.58 1.81 13.78
N LEU A 49 9.78 0.78 13.49
CA LEU A 49 8.48 0.95 12.84
C LEU A 49 7.36 1.16 13.87
N GLY A 50 6.52 2.15 13.60
CA GLY A 50 5.41 2.51 14.47
C GLY A 50 4.07 1.86 14.07
N GLY A 51 3.26 1.52 15.08
CA GLY A 51 1.81 1.32 14.98
C GLY A 51 1.33 0.51 13.76
N LEU A 52 0.67 1.20 12.82
CA LEU A 52 -0.02 0.60 11.68
C LEU A 52 0.95 -0.06 10.67
N ASP A 53 2.12 0.52 10.47
CA ASP A 53 3.13 0.01 9.54
C ASP A 53 3.78 -1.27 10.06
N ARG A 54 3.88 -1.41 11.39
CA ARG A 54 4.35 -2.63 12.05
C ARG A 54 3.38 -3.79 11.84
N ALA A 55 2.09 -3.58 12.13
CA ALA A 55 1.07 -4.63 11.97
C ALA A 55 0.95 -5.12 10.51
N LYS A 56 1.08 -4.19 9.55
CA LYS A 56 1.07 -4.56 8.13
C LYS A 56 2.27 -5.43 7.75
N ARG A 57 3.46 -5.11 8.26
CA ARG A 57 4.69 -5.86 7.98
C ARG A 57 4.78 -7.18 8.71
N GLU A 58 4.31 -7.25 9.96
CA GLU A 58 4.18 -8.51 10.70
C GLU A 58 3.25 -9.49 9.94
N HIS A 59 2.09 -9.00 9.47
CA HIS A 59 1.19 -9.80 8.64
C HIS A 59 1.82 -10.19 7.29
N ALA A 60 2.66 -9.33 6.70
CA ALA A 60 3.38 -9.67 5.47
C ALA A 60 4.52 -10.66 5.73
N PHE A 61 5.10 -10.71 6.93
CA PHE A 61 6.15 -11.66 7.28
C PHE A 61 5.58 -13.07 7.49
N HIS A 62 4.51 -13.15 8.29
CA HIS A 62 3.80 -14.39 8.61
C HIS A 62 2.68 -14.65 7.59
N HIS A 63 3.05 -14.93 6.33
CA HIS A 63 2.10 -15.32 5.28
C HIS A 63 1.25 -16.53 5.75
N ASN A 64 -0.01 -16.62 5.30
CA ASN A 64 -0.91 -17.76 5.56
C ASN A 64 -1.14 -18.18 7.03
N HIS A 65 -0.79 -17.34 8.01
CA HIS A 65 -0.81 -17.65 9.46
C HIS A 65 0.29 -18.58 9.94
N ASP A 66 1.41 -18.66 9.22
CA ASP A 66 2.59 -19.38 9.70
C ASP A 66 3.07 -18.72 11.00
N GLU A 67 2.96 -19.44 12.12
CA GLU A 67 3.32 -18.91 13.46
C GLU A 67 4.83 -18.90 13.68
N LEU A 68 5.56 -19.71 12.92
CA LEU A 68 7.00 -19.95 13.04
C LEU A 68 7.63 -19.87 11.65
N ILE A 69 8.64 -19.01 11.48
CA ILE A 69 9.36 -18.83 10.21
C ILE A 69 10.77 -19.39 10.34
N THR A 70 11.09 -20.45 9.58
CA THR A 70 12.43 -21.03 9.53
C THR A 70 13.37 -20.27 8.59
N VAL A 71 14.67 -20.57 8.64
CA VAL A 71 15.65 -20.05 7.67
C VAL A 71 15.29 -20.44 6.24
N ASP A 72 14.78 -21.65 6.05
CA ASP A 72 14.40 -22.16 4.74
C ASP A 72 13.17 -21.42 4.20
N ASP A 73 12.18 -21.15 5.04
CA ASP A 73 10.99 -20.36 4.65
C ASP A 73 11.40 -18.94 4.24
N LEU A 74 12.30 -18.31 5.00
CA LEU A 74 12.81 -16.98 4.69
C LEU A 74 13.60 -16.97 3.36
N TRP A 75 14.40 -18.02 3.11
CA TRP A 75 15.11 -18.17 1.83
C TRP A 75 14.15 -18.39 0.67
N GLU A 76 13.11 -19.21 0.83
CA GLU A 76 12.11 -19.46 -0.21
C GLU A 76 11.30 -18.20 -0.51
N ALA A 77 10.91 -17.44 0.51
CA ALA A 77 10.27 -16.15 0.36
C ALA A 77 11.14 -15.18 -0.45
N TRP A 78 12.41 -15.02 -0.08
CA TRP A 78 13.37 -14.20 -0.83
C TRP A 78 13.61 -14.73 -2.25
N PHE A 79 13.67 -16.05 -2.43
CA PHE A 79 13.87 -16.66 -3.73
C PHE A 79 12.72 -16.31 -4.69
N ALA A 80 11.49 -16.23 -4.17
CA ALA A 80 10.28 -15.88 -4.91
C ALA A 80 10.10 -14.37 -5.17
N CYS A 81 10.79 -13.51 -4.43
CA CYS A 81 10.72 -12.05 -4.58
C CYS A 81 11.17 -11.59 -5.98
N GLU A 82 10.39 -10.66 -6.58
CA GLU A 82 10.72 -10.04 -7.86
C GLU A 82 11.99 -9.18 -7.75
N GLU A 83 12.24 -8.62 -6.57
CA GLU A 83 13.35 -7.73 -6.26
C GLU A 83 14.71 -8.40 -6.37
N ARG A 84 14.77 -9.73 -6.24
CA ARG A 84 15.98 -10.50 -6.48
C ARG A 84 16.40 -10.46 -7.96
N SER A 85 15.45 -10.27 -8.87
CA SER A 85 15.70 -10.16 -10.31
C SER A 85 16.01 -8.74 -10.79
N TRP A 86 16.11 -7.78 -9.87
CA TRP A 86 16.45 -6.41 -10.20
C TRP A 86 17.79 -6.27 -10.88
N THR A 87 17.79 -5.47 -11.94
CA THR A 87 19.01 -5.09 -12.66
C THR A 87 19.74 -3.99 -11.92
N THR A 88 20.99 -3.72 -12.31
CA THR A 88 21.76 -2.59 -11.76
C THR A 88 21.04 -1.25 -11.93
N THR A 89 20.28 -1.08 -13.03
CA THR A 89 19.49 0.13 -13.25
C THR A 89 18.37 0.26 -12.22
N ASP A 90 17.67 -0.84 -11.92
CA ASP A 90 16.60 -0.86 -10.93
C ASP A 90 17.15 -0.61 -9.52
N MET A 91 18.30 -1.21 -9.19
CA MET A 91 19.02 -0.99 -7.94
C MET A 91 19.43 0.48 -7.77
N VAL A 92 19.92 1.13 -8.83
CA VAL A 92 20.26 2.56 -8.81
C VAL A 92 19.01 3.42 -8.65
N ASN A 93 17.94 3.11 -9.37
CA ASN A 93 16.66 3.82 -9.24
C ASN A 93 16.11 3.72 -7.80
N TRP A 94 16.17 2.53 -7.20
CA TRP A 94 15.81 2.31 -5.80
C TRP A 94 16.71 3.11 -4.85
N LEU A 95 18.02 3.11 -5.07
CA LEU A 95 18.98 3.87 -4.27
C LEU A 95 18.71 5.38 -4.32
N GLU A 96 18.38 5.92 -5.49
CA GLU A 96 18.13 7.35 -5.70
C GLU A 96 16.76 7.79 -5.16
N ASN A 97 15.69 7.06 -5.48
CA ASN A 97 14.32 7.50 -5.21
C ASN A 97 13.80 7.01 -3.85
N THR A 98 14.15 5.78 -3.47
CA THR A 98 13.68 5.18 -2.21
C THR A 98 14.66 5.43 -1.07
N VAL A 99 15.94 5.08 -1.27
CA VAL A 99 16.96 5.24 -0.23
C VAL A 99 17.43 6.70 -0.14
N ARG A 100 17.32 7.46 -1.23
CA ARG A 100 17.77 8.87 -1.35
C ARG A 100 19.26 9.02 -1.07
N LEU A 101 20.08 8.17 -1.70
CA LEU A 101 21.54 8.23 -1.65
C LEU A 101 22.17 8.20 -3.06
N PRO A 102 21.87 9.19 -3.92
CA PRO A 102 22.37 9.22 -5.30
C PRO A 102 23.89 9.26 -5.42
N GLN A 103 24.59 9.71 -4.38
CA GLN A 103 26.05 9.79 -4.35
C GLN A 103 26.76 8.44 -4.49
N TYR A 104 26.07 7.31 -4.25
CA TYR A 104 26.64 5.98 -4.41
C TYR A 104 26.23 5.30 -5.72
N ALA A 105 25.43 5.95 -6.57
CA ALA A 105 24.94 5.38 -7.84
C ALA A 105 26.09 4.94 -8.76
N SER A 106 27.17 5.73 -8.84
CA SER A 106 28.34 5.40 -9.65
C SER A 106 29.05 4.12 -9.20
N VAL A 107 29.05 3.82 -7.90
CA VAL A 107 29.61 2.59 -7.34
C VAL A 107 28.74 1.40 -7.71
N PHE A 108 27.41 1.55 -7.59
CA PHE A 108 26.47 0.49 -7.96
C PHE A 108 26.57 0.12 -9.44
N ILE A 109 26.71 1.14 -10.32
CA ILE A 109 26.92 0.93 -11.76
C ILE A 109 28.28 0.29 -12.03
N GLY A 110 29.35 0.82 -11.44
CA GLY A 110 30.72 0.37 -11.70
C GLY A 110 31.00 -1.06 -11.22
N MET A 111 30.29 -1.52 -10.20
CA MET A 111 30.39 -2.88 -9.67
C MET A 111 29.28 -3.82 -10.18
N GLU A 112 28.41 -3.34 -11.08
CA GLU A 112 27.29 -4.10 -11.64
C GLU A 112 26.42 -4.78 -10.57
N ILE A 113 26.11 -4.03 -9.51
CA ILE A 113 25.35 -4.57 -8.37
C ILE A 113 23.92 -4.89 -8.80
N ASP A 114 23.48 -6.12 -8.54
CA ASP A 114 22.15 -6.62 -8.85
C ASP A 114 21.30 -6.82 -7.57
N GLY A 115 20.04 -7.20 -7.76
CA GLY A 115 19.10 -7.46 -6.65
C GLY A 115 19.56 -8.56 -5.70
N ARG A 116 20.41 -9.50 -6.13
CA ARG A 116 20.93 -10.60 -5.30
C ARG A 116 21.82 -10.11 -4.17
N ALA A 117 22.41 -8.92 -4.30
CA ALA A 117 23.22 -8.32 -3.26
C ALA A 117 22.40 -7.72 -2.10
N LEU A 118 21.08 -7.58 -2.22
CA LEU A 118 20.22 -6.94 -1.21
C LEU A 118 20.31 -7.61 0.18
N PRO A 119 20.24 -8.95 0.33
CA PRO A 119 20.41 -9.59 1.63
C PRO A 119 21.76 -9.29 2.26
N ARG A 120 22.83 -9.26 1.46
CA ARG A 120 24.19 -8.94 1.91
C ARG A 120 24.31 -7.50 2.42
N MET A 121 23.53 -6.57 1.86
CA MET A 121 23.44 -5.19 2.34
C MET A 121 22.58 -5.03 3.60
N ALA A 122 21.62 -5.92 3.81
CA ALA A 122 20.69 -5.87 4.94
C ALA A 122 21.32 -6.34 6.27
N VAL A 123 22.39 -7.13 6.23
CA VAL A 123 23.07 -7.65 7.42
C VAL A 123 23.80 -6.56 8.21
N ALA A 124 23.59 -6.51 9.53
CA ALA A 124 24.17 -5.52 10.44
C ALA A 124 25.71 -5.49 10.45
N ASN A 125 26.33 -6.65 10.55
CA ASN A 125 27.79 -6.80 10.64
C ASN A 125 28.46 -7.00 9.27
N SER A 126 27.75 -6.68 8.18
CA SER A 126 28.28 -6.84 6.84
C SER A 126 29.46 -5.90 6.61
N THR A 127 30.63 -6.51 6.32
CA THR A 127 31.80 -5.80 5.79
C THR A 127 31.56 -5.34 4.36
N TYR A 128 30.58 -5.92 3.65
CA TYR A 128 30.23 -5.61 2.26
C TYR A 128 30.03 -4.10 2.02
N LEU A 129 29.23 -3.45 2.86
CA LEU A 129 28.95 -2.01 2.71
C LEU A 129 30.19 -1.12 2.90
N LEU A 130 31.16 -1.56 3.71
CA LEU A 130 32.35 -0.78 4.05
C LEU A 130 33.54 -1.10 3.14
N SER A 131 33.82 -2.39 2.95
CA SER A 131 34.98 -2.91 2.20
C SER A 131 34.74 -2.88 0.70
N ASP A 132 33.57 -3.34 0.24
CA ASP A 132 33.31 -3.51 -1.19
C ASP A 132 32.68 -2.23 -1.78
N LEU A 133 31.67 -1.68 -1.10
CA LEU A 133 30.97 -0.46 -1.52
C LEU A 133 31.64 0.85 -1.07
N GLY A 134 32.60 0.79 -0.15
CA GLY A 134 33.35 1.97 0.31
C GLY A 134 32.53 2.99 1.11
N ILE A 135 31.37 2.62 1.67
CA ILE A 135 30.48 3.52 2.40
C ILE A 135 31.01 3.71 3.83
N LYS A 136 31.79 4.78 4.04
CA LYS A 136 32.38 5.10 5.35
C LYS A 136 31.41 5.75 6.34
N ASN A 137 30.34 6.39 5.84
CA ASN A 137 29.39 7.12 6.70
C ASN A 137 28.43 6.13 7.37
N SER A 138 28.46 6.06 8.71
CA SER A 138 27.63 5.16 9.51
C SER A 138 26.13 5.41 9.34
N VAL A 139 25.70 6.66 9.12
CA VAL A 139 24.29 7.01 8.90
C VAL A 139 23.81 6.47 7.56
N HIS A 140 24.62 6.62 6.51
CA HIS A 140 24.28 6.11 5.18
C HIS A 140 24.28 4.58 5.17
N LYS A 141 25.24 3.95 5.86
CA LYS A 141 25.29 2.51 6.06
C LYS A 141 24.02 2.00 6.74
N GLN A 142 23.65 2.59 7.87
CA GLN A 142 22.44 2.20 8.61
C GLN A 142 21.17 2.39 7.77
N LYS A 143 21.06 3.52 7.06
CA LYS A 143 19.89 3.81 6.21
C LYS A 143 19.75 2.81 5.06
N LEU A 144 20.85 2.52 4.36
CA LEU A 144 20.87 1.55 3.27
C LEU A 144 20.55 0.15 3.80
N ARG A 145 21.13 -0.23 4.94
CA ARG A 145 20.84 -1.49 5.63
C ARG A 145 19.36 -1.65 5.93
N LEU A 146 18.75 -0.69 6.64
CA LEU A 146 17.33 -0.75 7.00
C LEU A 146 16.42 -0.80 5.78
N LYS A 147 16.78 -0.11 4.70
CA LYS A 147 16.01 -0.15 3.44
C LYS A 147 16.18 -1.48 2.70
N ALA A 148 17.38 -2.03 2.65
CA ALA A 148 17.61 -3.35 2.06
C ALA A 148 16.87 -4.43 2.87
N LEU A 149 16.91 -4.35 4.20
CA LEU A 149 16.19 -5.24 5.10
C LEU A 149 14.66 -5.17 4.89
N ASP A 150 14.11 -3.96 4.75
CA ASP A 150 12.68 -3.78 4.42
C ASP A 150 12.30 -4.49 3.11
N VAL A 151 13.15 -4.38 2.08
CA VAL A 151 12.92 -5.02 0.78
C VAL A 151 13.05 -6.54 0.87
N VAL A 152 14.05 -7.06 1.59
CA VAL A 152 14.30 -8.50 1.69
C VAL A 152 13.20 -9.21 2.50
N LEU A 153 12.72 -8.59 3.59
CA LEU A 153 11.73 -9.21 4.46
C LEU A 153 10.28 -9.02 3.99
N PHE A 154 9.96 -7.90 3.34
CA PHE A 154 8.56 -7.53 3.01
C PHE A 154 8.31 -7.28 1.52
N GLY A 155 9.35 -7.35 0.69
CA GLY A 155 9.28 -6.93 -0.71
C GLY A 155 9.26 -5.42 -0.89
N PHE A 156 9.41 -4.98 -2.13
CA PHE A 156 9.37 -3.58 -2.51
C PHE A 156 7.93 -3.13 -2.73
N SER A 157 7.33 -2.51 -1.70
CA SER A 157 6.08 -1.78 -1.87
C SER A 157 6.39 -0.40 -2.44
N ASP A 158 6.30 -0.25 -3.76
CA ASP A 158 6.42 1.05 -4.40
C ASP A 158 5.35 1.98 -3.79
N GLY A 159 5.79 3.04 -3.09
CA GLY A 159 4.91 3.97 -2.37
C GLY A 159 3.88 4.68 -3.26
N ASN A 160 3.92 4.41 -4.57
CA ASN A 160 2.92 4.81 -5.56
C ASN A 160 1.62 4.03 -5.44
N ALA A 161 1.64 2.76 -5.01
CA ALA A 161 0.42 1.96 -4.91
C ALA A 161 -0.55 2.50 -3.84
N SER A 162 -0.04 3.03 -2.72
CA SER A 162 -0.86 3.72 -1.72
C SER A 162 -1.39 5.05 -2.25
N ARG A 163 -0.55 5.85 -2.92
CA ARG A 163 -0.97 7.13 -3.52
C ARG A 163 -2.08 6.95 -4.56
N LEU A 164 -2.00 5.92 -5.40
CA LEU A 164 -3.06 5.61 -6.38
C LEU A 164 -4.37 5.21 -5.70
N LYS A 165 -4.30 4.42 -4.62
CA LYS A 165 -5.48 4.07 -3.80
C LYS A 165 -6.10 5.31 -3.17
N ASP A 166 -5.28 6.23 -2.65
CA ASP A 166 -5.74 7.47 -2.04
C ASP A 166 -6.38 8.42 -3.08
N ILE A 167 -5.80 8.49 -4.28
CA ILE A 167 -6.38 9.25 -5.40
C ILE A 167 -7.73 8.65 -5.81
N ALA A 168 -7.81 7.32 -5.97
CA ALA A 168 -9.06 6.65 -6.32
C ALA A 168 -10.15 6.87 -5.26
N LEU A 169 -9.78 6.80 -3.97
CA LEU A 169 -10.69 7.09 -2.86
C LEU A 169 -11.18 8.55 -2.92
N SER A 170 -10.29 9.50 -3.17
CA SER A 170 -10.65 10.92 -3.27
C SER A 170 -11.65 11.18 -4.41
N VAL A 171 -11.45 10.55 -5.57
CA VAL A 171 -12.35 10.64 -6.71
C VAL A 171 -13.72 10.06 -6.35
N LEU A 172 -13.77 8.91 -5.68
CA LEU A 172 -15.02 8.29 -5.24
C LEU A 172 -15.81 9.21 -4.28
N VAL A 173 -15.13 9.84 -3.34
CA VAL A 173 -15.75 10.79 -2.39
C VAL A 173 -16.31 12.00 -3.12
N ILE A 174 -15.57 12.56 -4.09
CA ILE A 174 -16.05 13.68 -4.92
C ILE A 174 -17.30 13.28 -5.72
N VAL A 175 -17.32 12.09 -6.31
CA VAL A 175 -18.50 11.56 -7.02
C VAL A 175 -19.68 11.41 -6.06
N LEU A 176 -19.47 10.89 -4.85
CA LEU A 176 -20.55 10.75 -3.87
C LEU A 176 -21.12 12.11 -3.45
N VAL A 177 -20.25 13.09 -3.16
CA VAL A 177 -20.68 14.44 -2.77
C VAL A 177 -21.44 15.13 -3.90
N THR A 178 -20.98 15.00 -5.15
CA THR A 178 -21.68 15.58 -6.31
C THR A 178 -23.06 14.94 -6.53
N VAL A 179 -23.18 13.62 -6.40
CA VAL A 179 -24.48 12.92 -6.48
C VAL A 179 -25.42 13.39 -5.37
N LEU A 180 -24.94 13.46 -4.12
CA LEU A 180 -25.75 13.95 -3.00
C LEU A 180 -26.18 15.40 -3.18
N PHE A 181 -25.31 16.25 -3.73
CA PHE A 181 -25.61 17.65 -4.03
C PHE A 181 -26.70 17.77 -5.11
N VAL A 182 -26.59 17.00 -6.20
CA VAL A 182 -27.59 16.99 -7.28
C VAL A 182 -28.94 16.48 -6.77
N LEU A 183 -28.96 15.39 -5.99
CA LEU A 183 -30.19 14.87 -5.39
C LEU A 183 -30.84 15.88 -4.46
N LYS A 184 -30.06 16.59 -3.63
CA LYS A 184 -30.57 17.64 -2.76
C LYS A 184 -31.21 18.78 -3.58
N MET A 185 -30.53 19.22 -4.63
CA MET A 185 -31.02 20.27 -5.52
C MET A 185 -32.28 19.84 -6.30
N GLN A 186 -32.33 18.59 -6.76
CA GLN A 186 -33.50 18.02 -7.43
C GLN A 186 -34.70 17.92 -6.49
N ARG A 187 -34.47 17.53 -5.23
CA ARG A 187 -35.50 17.49 -4.19
C ARG A 187 -36.04 18.90 -3.90
N THR A 188 -35.18 19.91 -3.82
CA THR A 188 -35.63 21.30 -3.67
C THR A 188 -36.46 21.77 -4.88
N ARG A 189 -36.06 21.41 -6.10
CA ARG A 189 -36.83 21.73 -7.32
C ARG A 189 -38.19 21.02 -7.37
N SER A 190 -38.28 19.76 -6.95
CA SER A 190 -39.54 19.01 -6.96
C SER A 190 -40.56 19.60 -5.98
N HIS A 191 -40.12 20.11 -4.83
CA HIS A 191 -41.00 20.80 -3.87
C HIS A 191 -41.68 22.03 -4.50
N MET A 192 -40.94 22.85 -5.26
CA MET A 192 -41.53 24.01 -5.96
C MET A 192 -42.55 23.60 -7.03
N GLN A 193 -42.31 22.50 -7.75
CA GLN A 193 -43.25 22.04 -8.79
C GLN A 193 -44.56 21.49 -8.19
N MET A 194 -44.48 20.80 -7.04
CA MET A 194 -45.68 20.32 -6.35
C MET A 194 -46.55 21.46 -5.83
N GLU A 195 -45.94 22.54 -5.34
CA GLU A 195 -46.65 23.71 -4.86
C GLU A 195 -47.37 24.45 -6.00
N GLN A 196 -46.72 24.57 -7.17
CA GLN A 196 -47.34 25.12 -8.38
C GLN A 196 -48.48 24.25 -8.91
N LEU A 197 -48.36 22.92 -8.82
CA LEU A 197 -49.42 21.99 -9.24
C LEU A 197 -50.62 22.03 -8.28
N ALA A 198 -50.38 22.09 -6.97
CA ALA A 198 -51.43 22.26 -5.97
C ALA A 198 -52.18 23.59 -6.18
N ALA A 199 -51.45 24.68 -6.46
CA ALA A 199 -52.05 25.97 -6.78
C ALA A 199 -52.93 25.90 -8.04
N LYS A 200 -52.46 25.26 -9.12
CA LYS A 200 -53.25 25.06 -10.34
C LYS A 200 -54.49 24.19 -10.12
N LEU A 201 -54.39 23.13 -9.31
CA LEU A 201 -55.53 22.29 -8.94
C LEU A 201 -56.57 23.06 -8.13
N SER A 202 -56.13 23.94 -7.22
CA SER A 202 -57.04 24.80 -6.45
C SER A 202 -57.78 25.81 -7.33
N GLN A 203 -57.09 26.41 -8.31
CA GLN A 203 -57.72 27.31 -9.28
C GLN A 203 -58.73 26.58 -10.15
N LEU A 204 -58.38 25.39 -10.67
CA LEU A 204 -59.32 24.58 -11.47
C LEU A 204 -60.56 24.19 -10.66
N LYS A 205 -60.39 23.82 -9.39
CA LYS A 205 -61.53 23.51 -8.50
C LYS A 205 -62.43 24.72 -8.27
N SER A 206 -61.87 25.91 -8.10
CA SER A 206 -62.65 27.15 -7.96
C SER A 206 -63.39 27.53 -9.24
N MET A 207 -62.78 27.29 -10.41
CA MET A 207 -63.44 27.50 -11.69
C MET A 207 -64.60 26.51 -11.89
N GLN A 208 -64.41 25.24 -11.50
CA GLN A 208 -65.48 24.25 -11.53
C GLN A 208 -66.65 24.64 -10.64
N SER A 209 -66.40 25.07 -9.38
CA SER A 209 -67.50 25.49 -8.49
C SER A 209 -68.22 26.73 -9.02
N ASN A 210 -67.48 27.68 -9.59
CA ASN A 210 -68.09 28.87 -10.21
C ASN A 210 -68.95 28.51 -11.42
N PHE A 211 -68.53 27.52 -12.22
CA PHE A 211 -69.32 27.01 -13.34
C PHE A 211 -70.59 26.30 -12.85
N GLU A 212 -70.50 25.48 -11.80
CA GLU A 212 -71.65 24.81 -11.16
C GLU A 212 -72.64 25.84 -10.59
N ASP A 213 -72.16 26.89 -9.92
CA ASP A 213 -72.99 27.99 -9.41
C ASP A 213 -73.69 28.76 -10.53
N ILE A 214 -72.99 29.04 -11.64
CA ILE A 214 -73.59 29.72 -12.81
C ILE A 214 -74.66 28.83 -13.45
N GLN A 215 -74.40 27.52 -13.61
CA GLN A 215 -75.38 26.58 -14.14
C GLN A 215 -76.61 26.48 -13.23
N GLN A 216 -76.42 26.36 -11.92
CA GLN A 216 -77.52 26.29 -10.95
C GLN A 216 -78.34 27.58 -10.94
N LYS A 217 -77.70 28.75 -11.05
CA LYS A 217 -78.38 30.04 -11.12
C LYS A 217 -79.13 30.25 -12.44
N SER A 218 -78.62 29.71 -13.55
CA SER A 218 -79.31 29.73 -14.86
C SER A 218 -80.50 28.75 -14.91
N ALA A 219 -80.42 27.62 -14.21
CA ALA A 219 -81.51 26.65 -14.12
C ALA A 219 -82.66 27.13 -13.20
N LEU A 220 -82.43 28.13 -12.35
CA LEU A 220 -83.43 28.69 -11.43
C LEU A 220 -84.26 29.84 -12.04
N PHE A 221 -83.95 30.30 -13.25
CA PHE A 221 -84.73 31.30 -13.98
C PHE A 221 -85.17 30.74 -15.35
N PRO A 222 -86.25 29.95 -15.42
CA PRO A 222 -86.88 29.64 -16.69
C PRO A 222 -87.64 30.88 -17.17
N ALA A 223 -87.42 31.25 -18.44
CA ALA A 223 -88.25 32.21 -19.16
C ALA A 223 -89.66 31.64 -19.41
#